data_AF-A0A1J3K0V8-F1
#
_entry.id   AF-A0A1J3K0V8-F1
#
_cell.length_a   1.000
_cell.length_b   1.000
_cell.length_c   1.000
_cell.angle_alpha   90.00
_cell.angle_beta   90.00
_cell.angle_gamma   90.00
#
_symmetry.space_group_name_H-M   'P 1'
#
loop_
_entity.id
_entity.type
_entity.pdbx_description
1 polymer ?
#
loop_
_entity_poly.entity_id
_entity_poly.type
_entity_poly.pdbx_seq_one_letter_code
_entity_poly.pdbx_strand_id
1 'polypeptide(L)'
;FVPCTPKGCIELLHRYNVEIKGKRAVVIGRSNIVGMPAALLLQREDATVSIIHSRTKNPEEITRQADIIISAVGQPNMVRGNWIKPGAVIIDVGINPVEDPNAPRGYRLVGDICYEEACKVASAITPVPGGVGPMTIAMLLSNTLISAKRIHNFQ
;
A
#
# COMPACT_ATOMS: atom_id res chain seq x y z
N PHE A 1 18.76 4.96 2.76
CA PHE A 1 18.06 3.85 2.05
C PHE A 1 16.58 4.16 2.00
N VAL A 2 15.83 3.53 1.09
CA VAL A 2 14.37 3.67 1.05
C VAL A 2 13.75 2.82 2.16
N PRO A 3 12.76 3.31 2.93
CA PRO A 3 12.10 2.50 3.96
C PRO A 3 11.47 1.23 3.35
N CYS A 4 11.54 0.12 4.08
CA CYS A 4 11.30 -1.21 3.51
C CYS A 4 9.86 -1.41 3.02
N THR A 5 8.87 -1.04 3.82
CA THR A 5 7.44 -1.17 3.49
C THR A 5 7.04 -0.38 2.24
N PRO A 6 7.31 0.94 2.13
CA PRO A 6 6.99 1.70 0.92
C PRO A 6 7.80 1.22 -0.30
N LYS A 7 9.07 0.81 -0.13
CA LYS A 7 9.84 0.14 -1.19
C LYS A 7 9.13 -1.14 -1.67
N GLY A 8 8.59 -1.92 -0.74
CA GLY A 8 7.86 -3.15 -1.03
C GLY A 8 6.56 -2.91 -1.80
N CYS A 9 5.87 -1.80 -1.52
CA CYS A 9 4.68 -1.39 -2.27
C CYS A 9 5.03 -1.11 -3.74
N ILE A 10 6.11 -0.36 -4.00
CA ILE A 10 6.57 -0.06 -5.36
C ILE A 10 7.06 -1.33 -6.06
N GLU A 11 7.80 -2.20 -5.36
CA GLU A 11 8.24 -3.48 -5.91
C GLU A 11 7.05 -4.36 -6.33
N LEU A 12 5.97 -4.41 -5.55
CA LEU A 12 4.76 -5.15 -5.93
C LEU A 12 4.15 -4.59 -7.22
N LEU A 13 4.04 -3.27 -7.36
CA LEU A 13 3.53 -2.65 -8.59
C LEU A 13 4.39 -3.04 -9.80
N HIS A 14 5.71 -2.95 -9.68
CA HIS A 14 6.65 -3.36 -10.73
C HIS A 14 6.56 -4.84 -11.08
N ARG A 15 6.53 -5.72 -10.08
CA ARG A 15 6.45 -7.19 -10.27
C ARG A 15 5.18 -7.64 -10.98
N TYR A 16 4.10 -6.90 -10.81
CA TYR A 16 2.81 -7.15 -11.46
C TYR A 16 2.61 -6.31 -12.73
N ASN A 17 3.67 -5.66 -13.25
CA ASN A 17 3.63 -4.84 -14.46
C ASN A 17 2.57 -3.73 -14.43
N VAL A 18 2.34 -3.14 -13.26
CA VAL A 18 1.42 -2.01 -13.09
C VAL A 18 2.15 -0.74 -13.53
N GLU A 19 1.67 -0.11 -14.60
CA GLU A 19 2.20 1.16 -15.07
C GLU A 19 1.93 2.26 -14.03
N ILE A 20 2.99 2.85 -13.46
CA ILE A 20 2.90 3.95 -12.48
C ILE A 20 2.92 5.33 -13.17
N LYS A 21 3.75 5.45 -14.22
CA LYS A 21 3.97 6.70 -14.94
C LYS A 21 2.66 7.27 -15.50
N GLY A 22 2.41 8.55 -15.24
CA GLY A 22 1.24 9.28 -15.72
C GLY A 22 -0.08 8.89 -15.04
N LYS A 23 -0.09 7.94 -14.10
CA LYS A 23 -1.28 7.57 -13.34
C LYS A 23 -1.56 8.54 -12.21
N ARG A 24 -2.83 8.58 -11.79
CA ARG A 24 -3.24 9.26 -10.55
C ARG A 24 -3.12 8.28 -9.40
N ALA A 25 -2.24 8.57 -8.45
CA ALA A 25 -2.06 7.75 -7.27
C ALA A 25 -2.57 8.46 -6.02
N VAL A 26 -3.20 7.73 -5.13
CA VAL A 26 -3.63 8.20 -3.82
C VAL A 26 -2.92 7.40 -2.74
N VAL A 27 -2.30 8.10 -1.79
CA VAL A 27 -1.78 7.50 -0.57
C VAL A 27 -2.65 7.95 0.60
N ILE A 28 -3.30 6.98 1.25
CA ILE A 28 -4.18 7.22 2.39
C ILE A 28 -3.35 6.97 3.66
N GLY A 29 -3.04 8.06 4.37
CA GLY A 29 -2.11 8.07 5.49
C GLY A 29 -0.82 8.82 5.17
N ARG A 30 -0.30 9.55 6.16
CA ARG A 30 0.91 10.40 6.03
C ARG A 30 1.94 10.10 7.13
N SER A 31 2.03 8.84 7.54
CA SER A 31 3.03 8.41 8.52
C SER A 31 4.45 8.56 7.94
N ASN A 32 5.42 8.80 8.82
CA ASN A 32 6.83 8.91 8.42
C ASN A 32 7.42 7.58 7.95
N ILE A 33 6.80 6.45 8.34
CA ILE A 33 7.32 5.11 8.07
C ILE A 33 6.77 4.50 6.77
N VAL A 34 5.58 4.90 6.32
CA VAL A 34 4.94 4.35 5.12
C VAL A 34 4.37 5.44 4.23
N GLY A 35 3.40 6.22 4.70
CA GLY A 35 2.59 7.10 3.85
C GLY A 35 3.42 8.15 3.11
N MET A 36 4.19 8.96 3.83
CA MET A 36 5.01 10.01 3.21
C MET A 36 6.08 9.44 2.26
N PRO A 37 6.87 8.42 2.65
CA PRO A 37 7.82 7.83 1.71
C PRO A 37 7.16 7.15 0.49
N ALA A 38 6.02 6.48 0.65
CA ALA A 38 5.31 5.85 -0.48
C ALA A 38 4.86 6.89 -1.50
N ALA A 39 4.32 8.03 -1.04
CA ALA A 39 3.93 9.13 -1.90
C ALA A 39 5.11 9.70 -2.71
N LEU A 40 6.26 9.89 -2.05
CA LEU A 40 7.48 10.37 -2.72
C LEU A 40 8.03 9.36 -3.74
N LEU A 41 7.92 8.06 -3.48
CA LEU A 41 8.35 7.04 -4.44
C LEU A 41 7.43 6.96 -5.66
N LEU A 42 6.12 7.06 -5.47
CA LEU A 42 5.16 7.13 -6.58
C LEU A 42 5.42 8.38 -7.44
N GLN A 43 5.68 9.53 -6.81
CA GLN A 43 6.03 10.76 -7.52
C GLN A 43 7.34 10.60 -8.31
N ARG A 44 8.34 9.91 -7.74
CA ARG A 44 9.62 9.60 -8.42
C ARG A 44 9.44 8.72 -9.65
N GLU A 45 8.36 7.93 -9.70
CA GLU A 45 7.97 7.07 -10.84
C GLU A 45 6.97 7.80 -11.77
N ASP A 46 6.96 9.14 -11.78
CA ASP A 46 6.14 10.00 -12.63
C ASP A 46 4.60 9.90 -12.40
N ALA A 47 4.14 9.46 -11.23
CA ALA A 47 2.71 9.51 -10.87
C ALA A 47 2.27 10.91 -10.39
N THR A 48 1.02 11.28 -10.65
CA THR A 48 0.37 12.42 -9.98
C THR A 48 -0.18 11.95 -8.64
N VAL A 49 0.39 12.43 -7.53
CA VAL A 49 0.12 11.88 -6.19
C VAL A 49 -0.73 12.83 -5.33
N SER A 50 -1.81 12.30 -4.75
CA SER A 50 -2.58 12.94 -3.67
C SER A 50 -2.38 12.20 -2.35
N ILE A 51 -2.11 12.93 -1.27
CA ILE A 51 -1.98 12.35 0.08
C ILE A 51 -3.24 12.68 0.89
N ILE A 52 -3.97 11.66 1.29
CA ILE A 52 -5.18 11.75 2.12
C ILE A 52 -4.81 11.52 3.58
N HIS A 53 -5.42 12.27 4.50
CA HIS A 53 -5.23 12.13 5.94
C HIS A 53 -6.50 12.54 6.70
N SER A 54 -6.47 12.44 8.03
CA SER A 54 -7.61 12.70 8.94
C SER A 54 -8.24 14.10 8.87
N ARG A 55 -7.69 15.03 8.09
CA ARG A 55 -8.22 16.40 7.92
C ARG A 55 -8.58 16.70 6.46
N THR A 56 -8.45 15.71 5.59
CA THR A 56 -8.83 15.83 4.18
C THR A 56 -10.35 15.87 4.09
N LYS A 57 -10.89 16.83 3.33
CA LYS A 57 -12.32 16.90 3.03
C LYS A 57 -12.62 15.97 1.84
N ASN A 58 -13.74 15.25 1.90
CA ASN A 58 -14.20 14.31 0.87
C ASN A 58 -13.13 13.29 0.44
N PRO A 59 -12.48 12.56 1.38
CA PRO A 59 -11.46 11.58 1.03
C PRO A 59 -11.98 10.49 0.05
N GLU A 60 -13.27 10.16 0.11
CA GLU A 60 -13.97 9.24 -0.79
C GLU A 60 -13.84 9.68 -2.25
N GLU A 61 -14.07 10.97 -2.50
CA GLU A 61 -14.12 11.55 -3.84
C GLU A 61 -12.73 11.61 -4.47
N ILE A 62 -11.71 11.98 -3.68
CA ILE A 62 -10.32 12.01 -4.12
C ILE A 62 -9.85 10.58 -4.43
N THR A 63 -10.17 9.61 -3.57
CA THR A 63 -9.80 8.20 -3.75
C THR A 63 -10.44 7.62 -5.02
N ARG A 64 -11.69 7.99 -5.34
CA ARG A 64 -12.41 7.51 -6.53
C ARG A 64 -11.82 7.96 -7.86
N GLN A 65 -10.89 8.92 -7.84
CA GLN A 65 -10.19 9.39 -9.04
C GLN A 65 -8.87 8.66 -9.28
N ALA A 66 -8.41 7.84 -8.33
CA ALA A 66 -7.11 7.21 -8.35
C ALA A 66 -7.09 5.91 -9.18
N ASP A 67 -6.04 5.76 -9.99
CA ASP A 67 -5.69 4.50 -10.65
C ASP A 67 -4.91 3.56 -9.71
N ILE A 68 -4.15 4.14 -8.77
CA ILE A 68 -3.35 3.41 -7.77
C ILE A 68 -3.70 3.92 -6.38
N ILE A 69 -4.01 3.01 -5.45
CA ILE A 69 -4.31 3.33 -4.06
C ILE A 69 -3.32 2.60 -3.15
N ILE A 70 -2.61 3.35 -2.29
CA ILE A 70 -1.83 2.77 -1.19
C ILE A 70 -2.47 3.21 0.13
N SER A 71 -3.00 2.28 0.91
CA SER A 71 -3.57 2.58 2.24
C SER A 71 -2.62 2.18 3.36
N ALA A 72 -2.37 3.10 4.29
CA ALA A 72 -1.50 2.92 5.45
C ALA A 72 -1.99 3.77 6.64
N VAL A 73 -3.27 3.61 7.01
CA VAL A 73 -3.92 4.35 8.10
C VAL A 73 -4.04 3.55 9.40
N GLY A 74 -4.05 2.22 9.34
CA GLY A 74 -4.26 1.38 10.52
C GLY A 74 -5.68 1.48 11.07
N GLN A 75 -6.68 1.49 10.18
CA GLN A 75 -8.09 1.50 10.55
C GLN A 75 -8.85 0.41 9.78
N PRO A 76 -9.39 -0.62 10.45
CA PRO A 76 -9.95 -1.79 9.79
C PRO A 76 -11.12 -1.42 8.88
N ASN A 77 -11.06 -1.83 7.62
CA ASN A 77 -12.14 -1.68 6.63
C ASN A 77 -12.67 -0.24 6.46
N MET A 78 -11.84 0.78 6.71
CA MET A 78 -12.19 2.19 6.56
C MET A 78 -12.54 2.53 5.10
N VAL A 79 -11.74 2.04 4.15
CA VAL A 79 -11.97 2.27 2.72
C VAL A 79 -12.94 1.22 2.20
N ARG A 80 -14.07 1.68 1.67
CA ARG A 80 -15.15 0.84 1.14
C ARG A 80 -15.13 0.79 -0.38
N GLY A 81 -15.86 -0.17 -0.96
CA GLY A 81 -15.93 -0.38 -2.42
C GLY A 81 -16.29 0.88 -3.21
N ASN A 82 -17.17 1.73 -2.67
CA ASN A 82 -17.60 2.97 -3.32
C ASN A 82 -16.54 4.09 -3.33
N TRP A 83 -15.39 3.90 -2.67
CA TRP A 83 -14.23 4.82 -2.75
C TRP A 83 -13.33 4.48 -3.95
N ILE A 84 -13.48 3.29 -4.52
CA ILE A 84 -12.52 2.71 -5.45
C ILE A 84 -12.96 3.02 -6.89
N LYS A 85 -12.03 3.52 -7.71
CA LYS A 85 -12.24 3.65 -9.15
C LYS A 85 -12.31 2.24 -9.78
N PRO A 86 -13.30 1.94 -10.63
CA PRO A 86 -13.29 0.68 -11.39
C PRO A 86 -11.97 0.47 -12.13
N GLY A 87 -11.36 -0.69 -11.92
CA GLY A 87 -10.06 -1.04 -12.50
C GLY A 87 -8.82 -0.51 -11.76
N ALA A 88 -8.97 0.19 -10.62
CA ALA A 88 -7.83 0.63 -9.82
C ALA A 88 -6.99 -0.55 -9.28
N VAL A 89 -5.71 -0.30 -9.04
CA VAL A 89 -4.79 -1.21 -8.36
C VAL A 89 -4.61 -0.75 -6.92
N ILE A 90 -4.68 -1.69 -5.99
CA ILE A 90 -4.71 -1.40 -4.55
C ILE A 90 -3.58 -2.14 -3.82
N ILE A 91 -2.80 -1.38 -3.06
CA ILE A 91 -1.85 -1.90 -2.06
C ILE A 91 -2.38 -1.54 -0.66
N ASP A 92 -2.87 -2.55 0.05
CA ASP A 92 -3.32 -2.43 1.44
C ASP A 92 -2.16 -2.79 2.39
N VAL A 93 -1.62 -1.77 3.05
CA VAL A 93 -0.54 -1.91 4.04
C VAL A 93 -1.08 -2.12 5.45
N GLY A 94 -2.38 -1.88 5.67
CA GLY A 94 -3.01 -1.98 6.97
C GLY A 94 -2.87 -3.38 7.56
N ILE A 95 -2.63 -3.46 8.87
CA ILE A 95 -2.67 -4.71 9.63
C ILE A 95 -3.42 -4.42 10.91
N ASN A 96 -4.71 -4.80 10.93
CA ASN A 96 -5.63 -4.46 11.99
C ASN A 96 -6.19 -5.76 12.61
N PRO A 97 -5.96 -6.05 13.90
CA PRO A 97 -6.62 -7.16 14.58
C PRO A 97 -8.10 -6.83 14.80
N VAL A 98 -8.97 -7.77 14.45
CA VAL A 98 -10.41 -7.70 14.71
C VAL A 98 -10.82 -8.96 15.43
N GLU A 99 -11.54 -8.83 16.54
CA GLU A 99 -12.02 -9.95 17.34
C GLU A 99 -12.80 -10.94 16.48
N ASP A 100 -12.48 -12.21 16.64
CA ASP A 100 -13.14 -13.33 15.97
C ASP A 100 -13.06 -14.55 16.90
N PRO A 101 -14.15 -14.85 17.63
CA PRO A 101 -14.20 -15.99 18.55
C PRO A 101 -13.94 -17.34 17.88
N ASN A 102 -14.14 -17.43 16.56
CA ASN A 102 -13.92 -18.67 15.80
C ASN A 102 -12.48 -18.78 15.27
N ALA A 103 -11.70 -17.69 15.32
CA ALA A 103 -10.31 -17.72 14.91
C ALA A 103 -9.43 -18.37 15.98
N PRO A 104 -8.41 -19.17 15.62
CA PRO A 104 -7.53 -19.85 16.59
C PRO A 104 -6.84 -18.94 17.61
N ARG A 105 -6.69 -17.65 17.29
CA ARG A 105 -6.05 -16.63 18.15
C ARG A 105 -7.05 -15.70 18.84
N GLY A 106 -8.35 -15.91 18.67
CA GLY A 106 -9.42 -15.02 19.13
C GLY A 106 -9.57 -13.72 18.31
N TYR A 107 -8.78 -13.56 17.25
CA TYR A 107 -8.85 -12.45 16.31
C TYR A 107 -8.38 -12.87 14.92
N ARG A 108 -8.82 -12.13 13.91
CA ARG A 108 -8.32 -12.17 12.54
C ARG A 108 -7.65 -10.85 12.17
N LEU A 109 -6.71 -10.89 11.24
CA LEU A 109 -6.08 -9.69 10.70
C LEU A 109 -6.84 -9.25 9.45
N VAL A 110 -7.19 -7.97 9.40
CA VAL A 110 -7.79 -7.33 8.23
C VAL A 110 -7.01 -6.08 7.85
N GLY A 111 -7.16 -5.67 6.60
CA GLY A 111 -6.51 -4.47 6.08
C GLY A 111 -7.25 -3.19 6.41
N ASP A 112 -6.80 -2.08 5.85
CA ASP A 112 -7.49 -0.80 5.92
C ASP A 112 -8.68 -0.74 4.95
N ILE A 113 -8.70 -1.63 3.97
CA ILE A 113 -9.65 -1.67 2.87
C ILE A 113 -10.53 -2.91 3.02
N CYS A 114 -11.85 -2.74 2.82
CA CYS A 114 -12.78 -3.88 2.79
C CYS A 114 -12.51 -4.73 1.55
N TYR A 115 -11.77 -5.83 1.75
CA TYR A 115 -11.27 -6.69 0.67
C TYR A 115 -12.40 -7.26 -0.19
N GLU A 116 -13.51 -7.69 0.43
CA GLU A 116 -14.65 -8.32 -0.25
C GLU A 116 -15.38 -7.35 -1.18
N GLU A 117 -15.41 -6.07 -0.85
CA GLU A 117 -15.96 -5.02 -1.70
C GLU A 117 -14.97 -4.62 -2.79
N ALA A 118 -13.70 -4.43 -2.41
CA ALA A 118 -12.66 -3.99 -3.31
C ALA A 118 -12.41 -4.98 -4.45
N CYS A 119 -12.42 -6.29 -4.18
CA CYS A 119 -12.21 -7.33 -5.20
C CYS A 119 -13.25 -7.32 -6.32
N LYS A 120 -14.41 -6.69 -6.10
CA LYS A 120 -15.48 -6.58 -7.12
C LYS A 120 -15.29 -5.38 -8.04
N VAL A 121 -14.40 -4.45 -7.69
CA VAL A 121 -14.25 -3.14 -8.35
C VAL A 121 -12.83 -2.93 -8.87
N ALA A 122 -11.83 -3.25 -8.06
CA ALA A 122 -10.41 -3.12 -8.38
C ALA A 122 -9.97 -4.14 -9.43
N SER A 123 -8.98 -3.79 -10.24
CA SER A 123 -8.31 -4.76 -11.13
C SER A 123 -7.37 -5.69 -10.36
N ALA A 124 -6.76 -5.18 -9.28
CA ALA A 124 -5.92 -5.95 -8.37
C ALA A 124 -5.94 -5.34 -6.97
N ILE A 125 -5.84 -6.19 -5.95
CA ILE A 125 -5.72 -5.79 -4.54
C ILE A 125 -4.81 -6.77 -3.79
N THR A 126 -3.95 -6.26 -2.92
CA THR A 126 -3.17 -7.10 -2.01
C THR A 126 -4.03 -7.61 -0.85
N PRO A 127 -3.98 -8.91 -0.50
CA PRO A 127 -4.69 -9.43 0.66
C PRO A 127 -4.02 -9.02 1.97
N VAL A 128 -4.80 -8.94 3.04
CA VAL A 128 -4.31 -8.85 4.42
C VAL A 128 -4.93 -9.99 5.23
N PRO A 129 -4.12 -10.91 5.79
CA PRO A 129 -2.67 -11.01 5.68
C PRO A 129 -2.20 -11.51 4.28
N GLY A 130 -0.89 -11.44 4.02
CA GLY A 130 -0.25 -12.06 2.84
C GLY A 130 0.23 -11.09 1.76
N GLY A 131 -0.13 -9.81 1.83
CA GLY A 131 0.30 -8.77 0.90
C GLY A 131 1.65 -8.14 1.26
N VAL A 132 1.61 -6.96 1.89
CA VAL A 132 2.80 -6.09 2.09
C VAL A 132 3.73 -6.57 3.21
N GLY A 133 3.21 -7.30 4.20
CA GLY A 133 3.98 -7.79 5.35
C GLY A 133 5.26 -8.54 4.94
N PRO A 134 5.18 -9.63 4.13
CA PRO A 134 6.35 -10.36 3.63
C PRO A 134 7.33 -9.48 2.84
N MET A 135 6.83 -8.52 2.07
CA MET A 135 7.66 -7.60 1.29
C MET A 135 8.53 -6.70 2.17
N THR A 136 8.08 -6.36 3.38
CA THR A 136 8.86 -5.54 4.31
C THR A 136 10.17 -6.23 4.69
N ILE A 137 10.13 -7.53 4.97
CA ILE A 137 11.33 -8.33 5.29
C ILE A 137 12.19 -8.50 4.04
N ALA A 138 11.59 -8.82 2.88
CA ALA A 138 12.34 -8.94 1.63
C ALA A 138 13.09 -7.66 1.27
N MET A 139 12.46 -6.49 1.47
CA MET A 139 13.09 -5.19 1.21
C MET A 139 14.16 -4.81 2.22
N LEU A 140 14.05 -5.27 3.47
CA LEU A 140 15.15 -5.18 4.45
C LEU A 140 16.38 -5.94 3.94
N LEU A 141 16.21 -7.21 3.57
CA LEU A 141 17.30 -8.03 3.04
C LEU A 141 17.90 -7.44 1.76
N SER A 142 17.05 -6.92 0.87
CA SER A 142 17.48 -6.18 -0.33
C SER A 142 18.34 -4.96 0.01
N ASN A 143 17.91 -4.15 0.98
CA ASN A 143 18.69 -2.99 1.42
C ASN A 143 20.03 -3.39 2.07
N THR A 144 20.04 -4.45 2.87
CA THR A 144 21.27 -5.02 3.46
C THR A 144 22.23 -5.48 2.38
N LEU A 145 21.74 -6.21 1.37
CA LEU A 145 22.56 -6.66 0.23
C LEU A 145 23.13 -5.47 -0.55
N ILE A 146 22.32 -4.44 -0.84
CA ILE A 146 22.81 -3.21 -1.49
C ILE A 146 23.90 -2.54 -0.66
N SER A 147 23.75 -2.51 0.67
CA SER A 147 24.77 -1.96 1.57
C SER A 147 26.07 -2.76 1.50
N ALA A 148 26.00 -4.09 1.56
CA ALA A 148 27.17 -4.96 1.45
C ALA A 148 27.88 -4.79 0.11
N LYS A 149 27.12 -4.73 -1.01
CA LYS A 149 27.68 -4.46 -2.35
C LYS A 149 28.47 -3.14 -2.40
N ARG A 150 27.94 -2.08 -1.79
CA ARG A 150 28.61 -0.76 -1.72
C ARG A 150 29.90 -0.78 -0.91
N ILE A 151 29.93 -1.50 0.21
CA ILE A 151 31.10 -1.55 1.09
C ILE A 151 32.21 -2.43 0.50
N HIS A 152 31.83 -3.55 -0.12
CA HIS A 152 32.77 -4.55 -0.60
C HIS A 152 33.05 -4.47 -2.12
N ASN A 153 32.50 -3.47 -2.82
CA ASN A 153 32.64 -3.27 -4.26
C ASN A 153 32.28 -4.50 -5.11
N PHE A 154 31.33 -5.31 -4.66
CA PHE A 154 30.77 -6.40 -5.47
C PHE A 154 29.71 -5.84 -6.42
N GLN A 155 29.85 -6.14 -7.72
CA GLN A 155 28.87 -5.75 -8.74
C GLN A 155 27.55 -6.52 -8.59
#